data_AF-A0A078G6A3-F1
#
_entry.id   AF-A0A078G6A3-F1
#
_cell.length_a   1.000
_cell.length_b   1.000
_cell.length_c   1.000
_cell.angle_alpha   90.00
_cell.angle_beta   90.00
_cell.angle_gamma   90.00
#
_symmetry.space_group_name_H-M   'P 1'
#
loop_
_entity.id
_entity.type
_entity.pdbx_description
1 polymer ?
#
loop_
_entity_poly.entity_id
_entity_poly.type
_entity_poly.pdbx_seq_one_letter_code
_entity_poly.pdbx_strand_id
1 'polypeptide(L)'
;MLSSIQSPLQGPGLMETQPKKIMFHPATGLCIVRNSLFQLKLSSCNGPERFILSSHGVLSRTEEHVFFCLKVYEEGKSVKLRLFSSESNSSKWKVLSESKMQLSLVTKDGESVCLDVDSGSGNIVTKSCKCLEGNGSCDPTSQWFKLVTNTRSRVKPEPVLQISPYSKTFLQKPLSVL
;
A
#
# COMPACT_ATOMS: atom_id res chain seq x y z
N MET A 1 -25.64 -26.44 -0.06
CA MET A 1 -24.40 -25.75 0.35
C MET A 1 -23.73 -25.21 -0.91
N LEU A 2 -23.73 -23.89 -1.12
CA LEU A 2 -23.10 -23.26 -2.28
C LEU A 2 -21.67 -22.85 -1.92
N SER A 3 -20.71 -23.73 -2.22
CA SER A 3 -19.29 -23.37 -2.18
C SER A 3 -19.00 -22.51 -3.40
N SER A 4 -19.03 -21.19 -3.24
CA SER A 4 -18.50 -20.28 -4.25
C SER A 4 -16.98 -20.33 -4.18
N ILE A 5 -16.38 -21.07 -5.11
CA ILE A 5 -14.96 -20.95 -5.43
C ILE A 5 -14.76 -19.52 -5.94
N GLN A 6 -14.28 -18.62 -5.08
CA GLN A 6 -13.70 -17.36 -5.55
C GLN A 6 -12.40 -17.71 -6.26
N SER A 7 -12.47 -17.94 -7.57
CA SER A 7 -11.31 -17.79 -8.43
C SER A 7 -10.73 -16.40 -8.19
N PRO A 8 -9.39 -16.26 -8.08
CA PRO A 8 -8.79 -14.93 -8.11
C PRO A 8 -9.34 -14.21 -9.34
N LEU A 9 -9.80 -12.98 -9.17
CA LEU A 9 -10.20 -12.12 -10.29
C LEU A 9 -8.94 -11.77 -11.12
N GLN A 10 -8.44 -12.74 -11.89
CA GLN A 10 -7.36 -12.59 -12.86
C GLN A 10 -8.02 -12.13 -14.16
N GLY A 11 -8.02 -10.82 -14.37
CA GLY A 11 -8.36 -10.25 -15.68
C GLY A 11 -7.21 -10.51 -16.67
N PRO A 12 -7.51 -10.81 -17.94
CA PRO A 12 -6.48 -10.93 -18.98
C PRO A 12 -5.75 -9.59 -19.19
N GLY A 13 -4.44 -9.65 -19.47
CA GLY A 13 -3.65 -8.47 -19.90
C GLY A 13 -2.75 -7.80 -18.85
N LEU A 14 -2.51 -8.43 -17.69
CA LEU A 14 -1.55 -7.93 -16.70
C LEU A 14 -0.39 -8.93 -16.52
N MET A 15 0.84 -8.45 -16.65
CA MET A 15 2.02 -9.26 -16.31
C MET A 15 2.06 -9.49 -14.80
N GLU A 16 2.15 -10.76 -14.42
CA GLU A 16 2.31 -11.12 -13.02
C GLU A 16 3.71 -10.73 -12.56
N THR A 17 3.77 -9.99 -11.46
CA THR A 17 5.03 -9.70 -10.76
C THR A 17 5.10 -10.46 -9.46
N GLN A 18 6.30 -10.48 -8.87
CA GLN A 18 6.51 -11.03 -7.54
C GLN A 18 5.42 -10.57 -6.58
N PRO A 19 4.70 -11.51 -5.93
CA PRO A 19 3.61 -11.21 -5.03
C PRO A 19 4.05 -10.22 -3.95
N LYS A 20 3.33 -9.12 -3.80
CA LYS A 20 3.61 -8.08 -2.81
C LYS A 20 2.41 -7.90 -1.91
N LYS A 21 2.64 -7.66 -0.62
CA LYS A 21 1.56 -7.33 0.31
C LYS A 21 1.28 -5.83 0.23
N ILE A 22 0.00 -5.48 0.10
CA ILE A 22 -0.49 -4.11 0.04
C ILE A 22 -1.62 -3.93 1.05
N MET A 23 -1.86 -2.70 1.48
CA MET A 23 -2.96 -2.39 2.38
C MET A 23 -4.14 -1.82 1.60
N PHE A 24 -5.22 -2.58 1.56
CA PHE A 24 -6.47 -2.26 0.88
C PHE A 24 -7.52 -1.77 1.89
N HIS A 25 -8.27 -0.74 1.53
CA HIS A 25 -9.34 -0.16 2.34
C HIS A 25 -10.71 -0.60 1.78
N PRO A 26 -11.37 -1.60 2.39
CA PRO A 26 -12.54 -2.26 1.80
C PRO A 26 -13.72 -1.33 1.54
N ALA A 27 -13.96 -0.37 2.42
CA ALA A 27 -15.12 0.52 2.31
C ALA A 27 -15.05 1.47 1.10
N THR A 28 -13.85 1.74 0.57
CA THR A 28 -13.66 2.69 -0.55
C THR A 28 -13.13 2.04 -1.82
N GLY A 29 -12.63 0.80 -1.74
CA GLY A 29 -11.96 0.15 -2.87
C GLY A 29 -10.57 0.73 -3.19
N LEU A 30 -10.01 1.56 -2.30
CA LEU A 30 -8.73 2.24 -2.49
C LEU A 30 -7.60 1.51 -1.74
N CYS A 31 -6.37 1.87 -2.08
CA CYS A 31 -5.17 1.35 -1.43
C CYS A 31 -4.38 2.47 -0.78
N ILE A 32 -3.60 2.12 0.25
CA ILE A 32 -2.59 3.04 0.77
C ILE A 32 -1.50 3.22 -0.29
N VAL A 33 -1.22 4.48 -0.61
CA VAL A 33 -0.14 4.91 -1.50
C VAL A 33 0.76 5.91 -0.79
N ARG A 34 2.00 6.00 -1.25
CA ARG A 34 2.94 7.05 -0.84
C ARG A 34 2.62 8.35 -1.60
N ASN A 35 2.25 9.40 -0.88
CA ASN A 35 2.00 10.74 -1.45
C ASN A 35 3.30 11.53 -1.62
N SER A 36 4.20 11.38 -0.67
CA SER A 36 5.58 11.91 -0.67
C SER A 36 6.44 10.95 0.15
N LEU A 37 7.77 11.16 0.21
CA LEU A 37 8.70 10.20 0.81
C LEU A 37 8.24 9.61 2.17
N PHE A 38 7.58 10.42 3.01
CA PHE A 38 7.14 10.01 4.35
C PHE A 38 5.61 10.00 4.56
N GLN A 39 4.81 10.50 3.60
CA GLN A 39 3.37 10.67 3.79
C GLN A 39 2.58 9.61 3.04
N LEU A 40 1.50 9.14 3.67
CA LEU A 40 0.61 8.12 3.15
C LEU A 40 -0.82 8.67 3.00
N LYS A 41 -1.49 8.23 1.94
CA LYS A 41 -2.91 8.53 1.69
C LYS A 41 -3.61 7.36 1.01
N LEU A 42 -4.93 7.39 0.99
CA LEU A 42 -5.71 6.54 0.10
C LEU A 42 -5.71 7.08 -1.32
N SER A 43 -5.56 6.18 -2.28
CA SER A 43 -5.69 6.47 -3.72
C SER A 43 -6.00 5.18 -4.48
N SER A 44 -6.14 5.30 -5.80
CA SER A 44 -6.25 4.14 -6.70
C SER A 44 -5.11 3.14 -6.44
N CYS A 45 -5.40 1.85 -6.50
CA CYS A 45 -4.44 0.77 -6.34
C CYS A 45 -3.45 0.62 -7.53
N ASN A 46 -3.23 1.69 -8.30
CA ASN A 46 -2.22 1.80 -9.34
C ASN A 46 -0.92 2.33 -8.71
N GLY A 47 -0.06 1.42 -8.26
CA GLY A 47 1.17 1.76 -7.51
C GLY A 47 0.96 1.85 -5.99
N PRO A 48 0.36 0.83 -5.35
CA PRO A 48 0.17 0.80 -3.90
C PRO A 48 1.49 0.73 -3.16
N GLU A 49 1.49 1.27 -1.94
CA GLU A 49 2.60 1.08 -1.01
C GLU A 49 2.68 -0.40 -0.62
N ARG A 50 3.91 -0.91 -0.63
CA ARG A 50 4.22 -2.30 -0.28
C ARG A 50 4.56 -2.36 1.18
N PHE A 51 4.00 -3.32 1.89
CA PHE A 51 4.26 -3.52 3.30
C PHE A 51 4.73 -4.94 3.58
N ILE A 52 5.50 -5.09 4.63
CA ILE A 52 5.81 -6.36 5.30
C ILE A 52 5.27 -6.19 6.72
N LEU A 53 4.49 -7.17 7.18
CA LEU A 53 4.08 -7.24 8.59
C LEU A 53 4.94 -8.31 9.25
N SER A 54 5.87 -7.89 10.13
CA SER A 54 6.69 -8.83 10.89
C SER A 54 5.86 -9.57 11.95
N SER A 55 6.38 -10.69 12.44
CA SER A 55 5.77 -11.45 13.55
C SER A 55 5.63 -10.62 14.83
N HIS A 56 6.46 -9.58 15.01
CA HIS A 56 6.41 -8.65 16.14
C HIS A 56 5.50 -7.44 15.89
N GLY A 57 4.75 -7.43 14.78
CA GLY A 57 3.77 -6.39 14.47
C GLY A 57 4.35 -5.15 13.80
N VAL A 58 5.57 -5.19 13.28
CA VAL A 58 6.14 -4.03 12.59
C VAL A 58 5.66 -4.00 11.15
N LEU A 59 5.04 -2.88 10.75
CA LEU A 59 4.69 -2.61 9.35
C LEU A 59 5.83 -1.84 8.69
N SER A 60 6.52 -2.49 7.75
CA SER A 60 7.75 -1.96 7.15
C SER A 60 7.83 -2.16 5.64
N ARG A 61 8.85 -1.54 5.03
CA ARG A 61 9.27 -1.73 3.64
C ARG A 61 10.77 -1.54 3.55
N THR A 62 11.41 -2.33 2.70
CA THR A 62 12.81 -2.14 2.32
C THR A 62 12.89 -1.73 0.85
N GLU A 63 13.69 -0.72 0.56
CA GLU A 63 13.95 -0.18 -0.78
C GLU A 63 15.44 0.10 -0.90
N GLU A 64 16.16 -0.60 -1.79
CA GLU A 64 17.60 -0.38 -2.01
C GLU A 64 18.43 -0.34 -0.71
N HIS A 65 18.21 -1.31 0.18
CA HIS A 65 18.82 -1.42 1.53
C HIS A 65 18.39 -0.35 2.55
N VAL A 66 17.46 0.53 2.18
CA VAL A 66 16.87 1.54 3.06
C VAL A 66 15.62 0.96 3.72
N PHE A 67 15.61 0.92 5.05
CA PHE A 67 14.49 0.41 5.85
C PHE A 67 13.53 1.53 6.26
N PHE A 68 12.28 1.40 5.86
CA PHE A 68 11.17 2.27 6.26
C PHE A 68 10.20 1.51 7.16
N CYS A 69 9.71 2.16 8.21
CA CYS A 69 8.60 1.63 8.99
C CYS A 69 7.51 2.65 9.21
N LEU A 70 6.31 2.13 9.45
CA LEU A 70 5.15 2.91 9.81
C LEU A 70 5.28 3.39 11.25
N LYS A 71 5.29 4.71 11.46
CA LYS A 71 5.47 5.34 12.77
C LYS A 71 4.31 6.26 13.12
N VAL A 72 3.90 6.16 14.37
CA VAL A 72 2.96 7.08 15.03
C VAL A 72 3.72 7.84 16.11
N TYR A 73 3.44 9.14 16.19
CA TYR A 73 4.06 10.04 17.16
C TYR A 73 3.07 10.44 18.25
N GLU A 74 1.86 10.82 17.86
CA GLU A 74 0.78 11.34 18.72
C GLU A 74 -0.57 10.86 18.15
N GLU A 75 -1.61 10.79 18.98
CA GLU A 75 -2.99 10.55 18.52
C GLU A 75 -3.46 11.67 17.57
N GLY A 76 -4.27 11.32 16.57
CA GLY A 76 -4.88 12.28 15.65
C GLY A 76 -3.91 12.82 14.59
N LYS A 77 -2.61 12.52 14.68
CA LYS A 77 -1.63 12.93 13.66
C LYS A 77 -1.56 11.92 12.52
N SER A 78 -1.10 12.41 11.36
CA SER A 78 -0.85 11.56 10.21
C SER A 78 0.22 10.52 10.53
N VAL A 79 -0.08 9.28 10.15
CA VAL A 79 0.87 8.18 10.19
C VAL A 79 1.89 8.37 9.08
N LYS A 80 3.17 8.26 9.42
CA LYS A 80 4.27 8.52 8.47
C LYS A 80 5.15 7.30 8.33
N LEU A 81 5.69 7.13 7.12
CA LEU A 81 6.87 6.28 6.92
C LEU A 81 8.09 7.02 7.46
N ARG A 82 8.98 6.31 8.14
CA ARG A 82 10.23 6.88 8.65
C ARG A 82 11.39 5.93 8.41
N LEU A 83 12.53 6.54 8.14
CA LEU A 83 13.80 5.86 7.94
C LEU A 83 14.41 5.53 9.30
N PHE A 84 14.75 4.27 9.51
CA PHE A 84 15.52 3.82 10.66
C PHE A 84 16.58 2.81 10.25
N SER A 85 17.62 2.66 11.07
CA SER A 85 18.61 1.59 10.93
C SER A 85 18.13 0.23 11.44
N SER A 86 17.05 0.21 12.25
CA SER A 86 16.53 -1.03 12.85
C SER A 86 15.03 -0.94 13.20
N GLU A 87 14.43 -2.12 13.43
CA GLU A 87 13.01 -2.22 13.77
C GLU A 87 12.65 -1.67 15.17
N SER A 88 13.62 -1.54 16.10
CA SER A 88 13.35 -1.20 17.50
C SER A 88 12.66 0.15 17.70
N ASN A 89 12.87 1.08 16.76
CA ASN A 89 12.25 2.40 16.76
C ASN A 89 10.88 2.44 16.07
N SER A 90 10.40 1.32 15.55
CA SER A 90 9.12 1.22 14.83
C SER A 90 7.92 1.16 15.78
N SER A 91 6.75 1.54 15.27
CA SER A 91 5.49 1.25 15.96
C SER A 91 5.13 -0.23 15.80
N LYS A 92 4.65 -0.85 16.87
CA LYS A 92 4.18 -2.24 16.88
C LYS A 92 2.67 -2.26 16.76
N TRP A 93 2.19 -2.81 15.66
CA TRP A 93 0.78 -2.91 15.32
C TRP A 93 0.24 -4.29 15.64
N LYS A 94 -1.00 -4.33 16.10
CA LYS A 94 -1.77 -5.55 16.34
C LYS A 94 -3.02 -5.51 15.49
N VAL A 95 -3.40 -6.65 14.95
CA VAL A 95 -4.70 -6.80 14.29
C VAL A 95 -5.76 -6.98 15.37
N LEU A 96 -6.71 -6.07 15.45
CA LEU A 96 -7.86 -6.10 16.35
C LEU A 96 -9.13 -6.59 15.65
N SER A 97 -10.13 -6.88 16.48
CA SER A 97 -11.50 -7.30 16.15
C SER A 97 -11.63 -8.73 15.60
N GLU A 98 -12.83 -9.30 15.73
CA GLU A 98 -13.18 -10.58 15.11
C GLU A 98 -13.04 -10.52 13.58
N SER A 99 -13.27 -9.35 12.99
CA SER A 99 -13.10 -9.14 11.54
C SER A 99 -11.65 -9.20 11.08
N LYS A 100 -10.69 -9.03 12.00
CA LYS A 100 -9.25 -8.93 11.73
C LYS A 100 -8.90 -7.81 10.72
N MET A 101 -9.69 -6.74 10.70
CA MET A 101 -9.52 -5.61 9.76
C MET A 101 -9.09 -4.31 10.42
N GLN A 102 -9.02 -4.22 11.75
CA GLN A 102 -8.51 -3.02 12.42
C GLN A 102 -7.05 -3.23 12.81
N LEU A 103 -6.20 -2.24 12.56
CA LEU A 103 -4.80 -2.23 12.99
C LEU A 103 -4.66 -1.24 14.13
N SER A 104 -4.25 -1.71 15.31
CA SER A 104 -4.08 -0.86 16.49
C SER A 104 -2.67 -0.87 17.05
N LEU A 105 -2.39 0.13 17.87
CA LEU A 105 -1.22 0.16 18.74
C LEU A 105 -1.57 0.90 20.03
N VAL A 106 -0.69 0.76 21.02
CA VAL A 106 -0.72 1.58 22.23
C VAL A 106 0.32 2.70 22.08
N THR A 107 -0.10 3.95 22.23
CA THR A 107 0.79 5.12 22.16
C THR A 107 1.73 5.14 23.36
N LYS A 108 2.71 6.07 23.37
CA LYS A 108 3.58 6.26 24.53
C LYS A 108 2.80 6.68 25.78
N ASP A 109 1.69 7.37 25.58
CA ASP A 109 0.81 7.88 26.63
C ASP A 109 -0.17 6.82 27.15
N GLY A 110 -0.11 5.59 26.61
CA GLY A 110 -0.93 4.45 27.04
C GLY A 110 -2.28 4.33 26.33
N GLU A 111 -2.57 5.19 25.36
CA GLU A 111 -3.84 5.19 24.64
C GLU A 111 -3.87 4.15 23.52
N SER A 112 -4.98 3.42 23.41
CA SER A 112 -5.19 2.47 22.31
C SER A 112 -5.79 3.17 21.10
N VAL A 113 -5.00 3.29 20.03
CA VAL A 113 -5.40 3.95 18.79
C VAL A 113 -5.42 2.97 17.63
N CYS A 114 -6.30 3.21 16.66
CA CYS A 114 -6.43 2.44 15.43
C CYS A 114 -6.03 3.27 14.22
N LEU A 115 -5.51 2.59 13.20
CA LEU A 115 -5.31 3.16 11.87
C LEU A 115 -6.68 3.57 11.32
N ASP A 116 -6.77 4.78 10.77
CA ASP A 116 -7.99 5.36 10.24
C ASP A 116 -7.66 6.24 9.02
N VAL A 117 -8.71 6.65 8.31
CA VAL A 117 -8.63 7.56 7.18
C VAL A 117 -9.25 8.90 7.59
N ASP A 118 -8.52 9.98 7.33
CA ASP A 118 -9.12 11.31 7.43
C ASP A 118 -10.08 11.54 6.25
N SER A 119 -11.37 11.79 6.53
CA SER A 119 -12.41 11.89 5.51
C SER A 119 -12.27 13.11 4.60
N GLY A 120 -11.66 14.19 5.09
CA GLY A 120 -11.46 15.42 4.30
C GLY A 120 -10.28 15.32 3.33
N SER A 121 -9.18 14.70 3.76
CA SER A 121 -7.93 14.67 2.98
C SER A 121 -7.57 13.33 2.37
N GLY A 122 -8.19 12.23 2.83
CA GLY A 122 -7.80 10.86 2.49
C GLY A 122 -6.46 10.43 3.09
N ASN A 123 -5.87 11.24 3.97
CA ASN A 123 -4.61 10.92 4.63
C ASN A 123 -4.80 9.79 5.65
N ILE A 124 -3.74 8.99 5.81
CA ILE A 124 -3.72 7.92 6.81
C ILE A 124 -3.35 8.52 8.17
N VAL A 125 -4.20 8.31 9.17
CA VAL A 125 -4.10 8.89 10.52
C VAL A 125 -4.33 7.81 11.58
N THR A 126 -4.12 8.15 12.85
CA THR A 126 -4.61 7.37 13.99
C THR A 126 -5.76 8.07 14.68
N LYS A 127 -6.77 7.31 15.07
CA LYS A 127 -7.90 7.77 15.90
C LYS A 127 -8.24 6.69 16.93
N SER A 128 -9.00 7.06 17.96
CA SER A 128 -9.50 6.09 18.93
C SER A 128 -10.24 4.94 18.22
N CYS A 129 -10.01 3.71 18.66
CA CYS A 129 -10.56 2.53 18.02
C CYS A 129 -12.09 2.48 18.12
N LYS A 130 -12.77 2.26 16.99
CA LYS A 130 -14.23 2.21 16.91
C LYS A 130 -14.73 0.78 17.13
N CYS A 131 -15.92 0.67 17.72
CA CYS A 131 -16.75 -0.54 17.78
C CYS A 131 -16.08 -1.75 18.45
N LEU A 132 -15.27 -1.49 19.47
CA LEU A 132 -14.65 -2.56 20.27
C LEU A 132 -15.65 -3.27 21.20
N GLU A 133 -16.72 -2.57 21.62
CA GLU A 133 -17.67 -3.05 22.64
C GLU A 133 -18.97 -3.64 22.05
N GLY A 134 -19.02 -3.89 20.72
CA GLY A 134 -20.13 -4.62 20.10
C GLY A 134 -21.47 -3.87 20.05
N ASN A 135 -21.48 -2.55 20.21
CA ASN A 135 -22.71 -1.76 20.06
C ASN A 135 -23.17 -1.71 18.58
N GLY A 136 -24.40 -2.16 18.33
CA GLY A 136 -24.94 -2.32 16.97
C GLY A 136 -25.12 -1.02 16.16
N SER A 137 -24.96 0.15 16.76
CA SER A 137 -25.03 1.46 16.10
C SER A 137 -23.68 2.01 15.64
N CYS A 138 -22.59 1.27 15.87
CA CYS A 138 -21.24 1.77 15.61
C CYS A 138 -20.73 1.38 14.23
N ASP A 139 -20.07 2.32 13.55
CA ASP A 139 -19.47 2.13 12.23
C ASP A 139 -17.92 2.17 12.29
N PRO A 140 -17.24 1.01 12.15
CA PRO A 140 -15.79 0.93 12.13
C PRO A 140 -15.18 0.96 10.72
N THR A 141 -15.99 1.17 9.67
CA THR A 141 -15.58 0.95 8.27
C THR A 141 -14.39 1.81 7.83
N SER A 142 -14.24 3.02 8.37
CA SER A 142 -13.08 3.89 8.09
C SER A 142 -11.76 3.38 8.66
N GLN A 143 -11.83 2.44 9.62
CA GLN A 143 -10.67 1.81 10.28
C GLN A 143 -10.37 0.42 9.72
N TRP A 144 -11.08 0.00 8.66
CA TRP A 144 -10.85 -1.31 8.05
C TRP A 144 -9.74 -1.26 7.01
N PHE A 145 -8.70 -2.04 7.28
CA PHE A 145 -7.56 -2.24 6.42
C PHE A 145 -7.28 -3.73 6.29
N LYS A 146 -7.17 -4.20 5.06
CA LYS A 146 -6.84 -5.60 4.76
C LYS A 146 -5.49 -5.67 4.08
N LEU A 147 -4.59 -6.46 4.66
CA LEU A 147 -3.33 -6.79 4.01
C LEU A 147 -3.58 -7.90 2.97
N VAL A 148 -3.52 -7.54 1.70
CA VAL A 148 -3.81 -8.47 0.58
C VAL A 148 -2.58 -8.70 -0.28
N THR A 149 -2.52 -9.86 -0.90
CA THR A 149 -1.48 -10.15 -1.90
C THR A 149 -1.85 -9.52 -3.23
N ASN A 150 -0.98 -8.69 -3.78
CA ASN A 150 -1.08 -8.13 -5.12
C ASN A 150 0.00 -8.73 -6.01
N THR A 151 -0.43 -9.35 -7.12
CA THR A 151 0.45 -9.91 -8.16
C THR A 151 0.50 -9.04 -9.42
N ARG A 152 -0.28 -7.96 -9.49
CA ARG A 152 -0.41 -7.12 -10.68
C ARG A 152 0.73 -6.10 -10.77
N SER A 153 1.35 -6.02 -11.94
CA SER A 153 2.15 -4.86 -12.34
C SER A 153 1.67 -4.33 -13.69
N ARG A 154 1.56 -3.01 -13.80
CA ARG A 154 1.43 -2.35 -15.09
C ARG A 154 2.82 -1.95 -15.55
N VAL A 155 3.37 -2.67 -16.51
CA VAL A 155 4.39 -2.09 -17.39
C VAL A 155 3.62 -1.16 -18.33
N LYS A 156 4.01 0.12 -18.43
CA LYS A 156 3.58 0.92 -19.58
C LYS A 156 4.13 0.18 -20.80
N PRO A 157 3.32 -0.32 -21.75
CA PRO A 157 3.88 -0.94 -22.94
C PRO A 157 4.88 0.05 -23.53
N GLU A 158 6.13 -0.37 -23.72
CA GLU A 158 7.05 0.43 -24.53
C GLU A 158 6.35 0.69 -25.87
N PRO A 159 6.48 1.90 -26.45
CA PRO A 159 6.02 2.12 -27.80
C PRO A 159 6.77 1.13 -28.68
N VAL A 160 6.05 0.12 -29.18
CA VAL A 160 6.56 -0.78 -30.19
C VAL A 160 6.93 0.12 -31.36
N LEU A 161 8.23 0.32 -31.59
CA LEU A 161 8.73 0.93 -32.81
C LEU A 161 8.29 0.00 -33.93
N GLN A 162 7.17 0.33 -34.58
CA GLN A 162 6.74 -0.31 -35.81
C GLN A 162 7.74 0.09 -36.88
N ILE A 163 8.78 -0.72 -37.03
CA ILE A 163 9.66 -0.64 -38.19
C ILE A 163 8.82 -1.15 -39.36
N SER A 164 8.28 -0.21 -40.15
CA SER A 164 7.61 -0.52 -41.39
C SER A 164 8.60 -1.24 -42.32
N PRO A 165 8.24 -2.40 -42.91
CA PRO A 165 9.11 -3.15 -43.82
C PRO A 165 9.33 -2.44 -45.18
N TYR A 166 8.76 -1.25 -45.38
CA TYR A 166 8.86 -0.47 -46.62
C TYR A 166 9.64 0.84 -46.41
N SER A 167 10.95 0.73 -46.24
CA SER A 167 11.86 1.86 -46.46
C SER A 167 13.05 1.42 -47.32
N LYS A 168 12.78 1.26 -48.62
CA LYS A 168 13.75 1.56 -49.69
C LYS A 168 13.69 3.09 -49.85
N THR A 169 14.75 3.91 -49.87
CA THR A 169 16.10 3.75 -50.41
C THR A 169 16.94 5.03 -50.08
N PHE A 170 18.27 4.88 -50.06
CA PHE A 170 19.30 5.85 -50.50
C PHE A 170 19.58 7.15 -49.72
N LEU A 171 20.75 7.22 -49.07
CA LEU A 171 21.94 7.89 -49.63
C LEU A 171 23.15 7.72 -48.71
N GLN A 172 24.16 7.05 -49.24
CA GLN A 172 25.49 6.93 -48.68
C GLN A 172 26.29 8.18 -49.08
N LYS A 173 26.88 8.90 -48.12
CA LYS A 173 28.01 9.78 -48.38
C LYS A 173 29.06 9.62 -47.27
N PRO A 174 30.36 9.71 -47.61
CA PRO A 174 31.43 9.08 -46.85
C PRO A 174 32.01 9.97 -45.75
N LEU A 175 32.66 9.32 -44.78
CA LEU A 175 33.60 9.92 -43.83
C LEU A 175 34.60 10.81 -44.57
N SER A 176 34.74 12.06 -44.12
CA SER A 176 35.94 12.87 -44.36
C SER A 176 36.59 13.13 -43.01
N VAL A 177 37.83 12.65 -42.90
CA VAL A 177 38.77 12.87 -41.81
C VAL A 177 39.31 14.29 -41.92
N LEU A 178 39.36 14.98 -40.78
CA LEU A 178 40.35 16.01 -40.47
C LEU A 178 40.58 16.01 -38.96
#